data_AF-A0A6L9IMB6-F1
#
_entry.id   AF-A0A6L9IMB6-F1
#
_cell.length_a   1.000
_cell.length_b   1.000
_cell.length_c   1.000
_cell.angle_alpha   90.00
_cell.angle_beta   90.00
_cell.angle_gamma   90.00
#
_symmetry.space_group_name_H-M   'P 1'
#
loop_
_entity.id
_entity.type
_entity.pdbx_description
1 polymer ?
#
loop_
_entity_poly.entity_id
_entity_poly.type
_entity_poly.pdbx_seq_one_letter_code
_entity_poly.pdbx_strand_id
1 'polypeptide(L)'
;PWLHINAVGSDFPGKFEIPVALLERAFVSPDFPLQALAEGECQQLSREQVGPPLFELVRHPEAHHPVREQLSVFDSTGWALEDQVSLEMMLNYARELGVGTEIEIESAFADPLNPYGFLVG
;
A
#
# COMPACT_ATOMS: atom_id res chain seq x y z
N PRO A 1 5.68 25.40 -14.03
CA PRO A 1 5.93 23.96 -14.24
C PRO A 1 5.71 23.19 -12.92
N TRP A 2 4.70 22.34 -12.89
CA TRP A 2 4.38 21.48 -11.74
C TRP A 2 4.92 20.07 -12.01
N LEU A 3 5.64 19.54 -11.04
CA LEU A 3 6.16 18.18 -11.05
C LEU A 3 5.37 17.37 -10.03
N HIS A 4 4.95 16.18 -10.43
CA HIS A 4 4.45 15.16 -9.53
C HIS A 4 5.44 14.00 -9.50
N ILE A 5 5.78 13.53 -8.30
CA ILE A 5 6.68 12.40 -8.07
C ILE A 5 5.90 11.29 -7.38
N ASN A 6 6.00 10.07 -7.90
CA ASN A 6 5.60 8.88 -7.17
C ASN A 6 6.88 8.29 -6.57
N ALA A 7 7.08 8.47 -5.27
CA ALA A 7 8.18 7.85 -4.54
C ALA A 7 7.71 6.45 -4.12
N VAL A 8 8.24 5.43 -4.80
CA VAL A 8 7.78 4.03 -4.66
C VAL A 8 8.83 3.15 -4.00
N GLY A 9 10.11 3.52 -4.13
CA GLY A 9 11.19 2.68 -3.63
C GLY A 9 11.50 2.89 -2.16
N SER A 10 10.91 3.84 -1.44
CA SER A 10 11.14 4.01 0.00
C SER A 10 10.15 3.15 0.80
N ASP A 11 10.61 1.99 1.25
CA ASP A 11 9.80 0.96 1.92
C ASP A 11 10.51 0.33 3.14
N PHE A 12 11.61 0.94 3.61
CA PHE A 12 12.35 0.48 4.80
C PHE A 12 12.87 1.64 5.65
N PRO A 13 12.98 1.46 6.98
CA PRO A 13 13.53 2.49 7.86
C PRO A 13 14.92 2.98 7.44
N GLY A 14 15.08 4.30 7.28
CA GLY A 14 16.35 4.94 6.90
C GLY A 14 16.73 4.85 5.42
N LYS A 15 15.91 4.23 4.57
CA LYS A 15 16.04 4.24 3.11
C LYS A 15 15.24 5.40 2.56
N PHE A 16 15.84 6.20 1.67
CA PHE A 16 15.20 7.34 1.00
C PHE A 16 15.65 7.43 -0.46
N GLU A 17 14.80 7.98 -1.33
CA GLU A 17 15.09 8.28 -2.73
C GLU A 17 15.07 9.78 -3.01
N ILE A 18 14.26 10.54 -2.25
CA ILE A 18 14.03 11.97 -2.50
C ILE A 18 14.80 12.84 -1.50
N PRO A 19 15.50 13.91 -1.93
CA PRO A 19 16.13 14.83 -0.99
C PRO A 19 15.09 15.56 -0.13
N VAL A 20 15.30 15.61 1.20
CA VAL A 20 14.40 16.31 2.15
C VAL A 20 14.04 17.73 1.73
N ALA A 21 14.98 18.50 1.18
CA ALA A 21 14.74 19.87 0.74
C ALA A 21 13.70 19.97 -0.41
N LEU A 22 13.48 18.89 -1.18
CA LEU A 22 12.40 18.81 -2.16
C LEU A 22 11.07 18.48 -1.48
N LEU A 23 11.07 17.53 -0.55
CA LEU A 23 9.89 17.12 0.22
C LEU A 23 9.31 18.28 1.03
N GLU A 24 10.15 19.08 1.69
CA GLU A 24 9.73 20.26 2.48
C GLU A 24 9.02 21.34 1.65
N ARG A 25 9.18 21.34 0.32
CA ARG A 25 8.51 22.27 -0.61
C ARG A 25 7.33 21.64 -1.35
N ALA A 26 7.12 20.35 -1.17
CA ALA A 26 6.10 19.59 -1.87
C ALA A 26 4.84 19.44 -1.02
N PHE A 27 3.71 19.25 -1.68
CA PHE A 27 2.58 18.57 -1.05
C PHE A 27 2.87 17.07 -1.02
N VAL A 28 3.14 16.53 0.16
CA VAL A 28 3.46 15.10 0.34
C VAL A 28 2.22 14.37 0.84
N SER A 29 1.71 13.43 0.04
CA SER A 29 0.56 12.59 0.38
C SER A 29 1.03 11.15 0.47
N PRO A 30 0.91 10.48 1.62
CA PRO A 30 1.22 9.06 1.73
C PRO A 30 0.04 8.17 1.31
N ASP A 31 0.30 6.89 1.06
CA ASP A 31 -0.74 5.85 1.01
C ASP A 31 -1.33 5.59 2.42
N PHE A 32 -0.47 5.27 3.39
CA PHE A 32 -0.82 5.02 4.78
C PHE A 32 0.12 5.78 5.74
N PRO A 33 -0.37 6.81 6.46
CA PRO A 33 0.50 7.76 7.18
C PRO A 33 1.41 7.14 8.23
N LEU A 34 0.93 6.13 8.99
CA LEU A 34 1.73 5.53 10.06
C LEU A 34 2.92 4.74 9.50
N GLN A 35 2.73 4.08 8.35
CA GLN A 35 3.78 3.31 7.70
C GLN A 35 4.73 4.23 6.93
N ALA A 36 4.23 5.21 6.17
CA ALA A 36 5.04 6.23 5.51
C ALA A 36 5.98 6.99 6.47
N LEU A 37 5.51 7.33 7.68
CA LEU A 37 6.35 7.94 8.72
C LEU A 37 7.45 7.02 9.27
N ALA A 38 7.30 5.69 9.12
CA ALA A 38 8.24 4.69 9.63
C ALA A 38 9.22 4.19 8.55
N GLU A 39 8.79 4.10 7.29
CA GLU A 39 9.56 3.45 6.22
C GLU A 39 9.47 4.12 4.84
N GLY A 40 8.65 5.16 4.68
CA GLY A 40 8.53 5.97 3.46
C GLY A 40 9.43 7.21 3.44
N GLU A 41 9.21 8.08 2.45
CA GLU A 41 9.86 9.39 2.38
C GLU A 41 9.47 10.30 3.56
N CYS A 42 8.27 10.14 4.10
CA CYS A 42 7.74 10.92 5.23
C CYS A 42 8.57 10.75 6.52
N GLN A 43 9.41 9.72 6.62
CA GLN A 43 10.42 9.60 7.68
C GLN A 43 11.33 10.85 7.79
N GLN A 44 11.54 11.57 6.68
CA GLN A 44 12.37 12.78 6.63
C GLN A 44 11.62 14.04 7.09
N LEU A 45 10.31 13.95 7.37
CA LEU A 45 9.42 15.07 7.66
C LEU A 45 8.84 14.99 9.08
N SER A 46 8.47 16.15 9.63
CA SER A 46 7.59 16.19 10.80
C SER A 46 6.17 15.80 10.42
N ARG A 47 5.39 15.30 11.38
CA ARG A 47 4.01 14.85 11.15
C ARG A 47 3.11 15.96 10.59
N GLU A 48 3.40 17.22 10.93
CA GLU A 48 2.66 18.40 10.50
C GLU A 48 2.96 18.79 9.04
N GLN A 49 4.07 18.32 8.48
CA GLN A 49 4.45 18.54 7.08
C GLN A 49 3.84 17.48 6.15
N VAL A 50 3.35 16.36 6.69
CA VAL A 50 2.69 15.30 5.92
C VAL A 50 1.24 15.70 5.64
N GLY A 51 0.88 15.70 4.36
CA GLY A 51 -0.47 15.98 3.90
C GLY A 51 -1.47 14.87 4.19
N PRO A 52 -2.75 15.06 3.80
CA PRO A 52 -3.75 14.02 3.91
C PRO A 52 -3.35 12.78 3.07
N PRO A 53 -3.69 11.57 3.51
CA PRO A 53 -3.39 10.35 2.77
C PRO A 53 -4.23 10.23 1.50
N LEU A 54 -3.79 9.37 0.57
CA LEU A 54 -4.38 9.18 -0.74
C LEU A 54 -5.91 8.93 -0.67
N PHE A 55 -6.38 8.14 0.30
CA PHE A 55 -7.81 7.85 0.42
C PHE A 55 -8.66 9.09 0.74
N GLU A 56 -8.14 10.10 1.44
CA GLU A 56 -8.86 11.36 1.66
C GLU A 56 -8.91 12.20 0.39
N LEU A 57 -7.81 12.20 -0.39
CA LEU A 57 -7.77 12.88 -1.68
C LEU A 57 -8.82 12.31 -2.64
N VAL A 58 -8.93 10.98 -2.68
CA VAL A 58 -9.92 10.26 -3.51
C VAL A 58 -11.34 10.51 -3.04
N ARG A 59 -11.57 10.67 -1.73
CA ARG A 59 -12.91 11.02 -1.18
C ARG A 59 -13.35 12.43 -1.54
N HIS A 60 -12.40 13.37 -1.67
CA HIS A 60 -12.69 14.78 -1.87
C HIS A 60 -11.86 15.41 -3.01
N PRO A 61 -11.93 14.88 -4.25
CA PRO A 61 -11.02 15.27 -5.33
C PRO A 61 -11.10 16.76 -5.66
N GLU A 62 -12.30 17.35 -5.60
CA GLU A 62 -12.52 18.77 -5.88
C GLU A 62 -11.76 19.70 -4.92
N ALA A 63 -11.62 19.29 -3.65
CA ALA A 63 -10.86 20.07 -2.66
C ALA A 63 -9.35 20.02 -2.91
N HIS A 64 -8.88 19.06 -3.70
CA HIS A 64 -7.47 18.79 -3.92
C HIS A 64 -6.99 19.03 -5.36
N HIS A 65 -7.86 19.42 -6.30
CA HIS A 65 -7.45 19.84 -7.65
C HIS A 65 -6.33 20.88 -7.67
N PRO A 66 -6.29 21.90 -6.77
CA PRO A 66 -5.19 22.87 -6.74
C PRO A 66 -3.80 22.24 -6.55
N VAL A 67 -3.71 21.05 -5.94
CA VAL A 67 -2.43 20.33 -5.73
C VAL A 67 -1.76 19.99 -7.08
N ARG A 68 -2.53 19.83 -8.15
CA ARG A 68 -2.02 19.53 -9.50
C ARG A 68 -1.18 20.65 -10.08
N GLU A 69 -1.28 21.87 -9.55
CA GLU A 69 -0.57 23.06 -10.04
C GLU A 69 0.68 23.40 -9.19
N GLN A 70 1.04 22.54 -8.22
CA GLN A 70 2.21 22.69 -7.38
C GLN A 70 3.09 21.42 -7.38
N LEU A 71 4.27 21.53 -6.78
CA LEU A 71 5.12 20.36 -6.53
C LEU A 71 4.40 19.40 -5.59
N SER A 72 4.29 18.13 -5.98
CA SER A 72 3.65 17.09 -5.17
C SER A 72 4.44 15.80 -5.19
N VAL A 73 4.39 15.07 -4.07
CA VAL A 73 4.96 13.73 -3.93
C VAL A 73 3.87 12.82 -3.39
N PHE A 74 3.64 11.71 -4.08
CA PHE A 74 2.96 10.56 -3.51
C PHE A 74 4.02 9.67 -2.88
N ASP A 75 3.94 9.48 -1.56
CA ASP A 75 4.84 8.60 -0.80
C ASP A 75 4.18 7.22 -0.67
N SER A 76 4.65 6.28 -1.48
CA SER A 76 4.08 4.94 -1.64
C SER A 76 4.99 3.94 -0.95
N THR A 77 4.47 3.36 0.12
CA THR A 77 5.11 2.29 0.92
C THR A 77 4.50 0.92 0.68
N GLY A 78 3.32 0.87 0.06
CA GLY A 78 2.54 -0.33 -0.17
C GLY A 78 1.64 -0.64 1.02
N TRP A 79 0.33 -0.76 0.79
CA TRP A 79 -0.64 -1.05 1.83
C TRP A 79 -1.35 -2.37 1.55
N ALA A 80 -1.51 -3.22 2.57
CA ALA A 80 -2.14 -4.54 2.42
C ALA A 80 -3.56 -4.52 1.80
N LEU A 81 -4.27 -3.38 1.87
CA LEU A 81 -5.55 -3.23 1.16
C LEU A 81 -5.38 -3.31 -0.37
N GLU A 82 -4.27 -2.79 -0.90
CA GLU A 82 -3.94 -2.82 -2.34
C GLU A 82 -3.75 -4.27 -2.82
N ASP A 83 -3.07 -5.09 -2.01
CA ASP A 83 -2.92 -6.53 -2.24
C ASP A 83 -4.27 -7.24 -2.19
N GLN A 84 -5.11 -6.93 -1.19
CA GLN A 84 -6.42 -7.55 -1.05
C GLN A 84 -7.32 -7.24 -2.25
N VAL A 85 -7.40 -5.97 -2.66
CA VAL A 85 -8.19 -5.55 -3.84
C VAL A 85 -7.69 -6.24 -5.11
N SER A 86 -6.37 -6.33 -5.28
CA SER A 86 -5.76 -7.00 -6.43
C SER A 86 -6.06 -8.50 -6.43
N LEU A 87 -5.96 -9.16 -5.27
CA LEU A 87 -6.27 -10.57 -5.10
C LEU A 87 -7.74 -10.86 -5.39
N GLU A 88 -8.68 -10.08 -4.84
CA GLU A 88 -10.11 -10.25 -5.09
C GLU A 88 -10.44 -10.11 -6.58
N MET A 89 -9.85 -9.11 -7.25
CA MET A 89 -9.98 -8.94 -8.69
C MET A 89 -9.44 -10.15 -9.46
N MET A 90 -8.23 -10.62 -9.13
CA MET A 90 -7.63 -11.79 -9.78
C MET A 90 -8.46 -13.05 -9.57
N LEU A 91 -9.01 -13.26 -8.37
CA LEU A 91 -9.88 -14.40 -8.06
C LEU A 91 -11.19 -14.35 -8.85
N ASN A 92 -11.77 -13.17 -9.05
CA ASN A 92 -12.97 -13.02 -9.85
C ASN A 92 -12.70 -13.39 -11.32
N TYR A 93 -11.62 -12.90 -11.91
CA TYR A 93 -11.22 -13.30 -13.26
C TYR A 93 -10.88 -14.79 -13.37
N ALA A 94 -10.21 -15.35 -12.36
CA ALA A 94 -9.89 -16.78 -12.36
C ALA A 94 -11.14 -17.65 -12.40
N ARG A 95 -12.18 -17.28 -11.64
CA ARG A 95 -13.49 -17.96 -11.66
C ARG A 95 -14.19 -17.82 -13.00
N GLU A 96 -14.23 -16.62 -13.58
CA GLU A 96 -14.87 -16.36 -14.87
C GLU A 96 -14.21 -17.14 -16.03
N LEU A 97 -12.88 -17.26 -15.98
CA LEU A 97 -12.09 -17.95 -17.00
C LEU A 97 -11.93 -19.45 -16.74
N GLY A 98 -12.36 -19.94 -15.57
CA GLY A 98 -12.18 -21.34 -15.17
C GLY A 98 -10.70 -21.74 -15.04
N VAL A 99 -9.85 -20.83 -14.60
CA VAL A 99 -8.41 -21.06 -14.41
C VAL A 99 -8.05 -21.17 -12.93
N GLY A 100 -6.96 -21.89 -12.63
CA GLY A 100 -6.51 -22.17 -11.26
C GLY A 100 -6.47 -23.67 -10.97
N THR A 101 -6.01 -24.03 -9.78
CA THR A 101 -5.96 -25.42 -9.32
C THR A 101 -6.23 -25.44 -7.82
N GLU A 102 -7.09 -26.37 -7.40
CA GLU A 102 -7.29 -26.61 -5.97
C GLU A 102 -6.09 -27.36 -5.40
N ILE A 103 -5.56 -26.84 -4.31
CA ILE A 103 -4.43 -27.43 -3.59
C ILE A 103 -4.84 -27.53 -2.13
N GLU A 104 -4.71 -28.70 -1.55
CA GLU A 104 -4.87 -28.90 -0.11
C GLU A 104 -3.63 -28.35 0.61
N ILE A 105 -3.75 -27.16 1.19
CA ILE A 105 -2.67 -26.50 1.96
C ILE A 105 -2.80 -26.83 3.45
N GLU A 106 -4.01 -26.70 3.98
CA GLU A 106 -4.33 -27.01 5.37
C GLU A 106 -4.87 -28.42 5.49
N SER A 107 -4.60 -29.08 6.62
CA SER A 107 -5.13 -30.41 6.86
C SER A 107 -6.50 -30.34 7.51
N ALA A 108 -7.52 -30.80 6.79
CA ALA A 108 -8.89 -30.88 7.28
C ALA A 108 -9.22 -32.28 7.79
N PHE A 109 -8.63 -32.68 8.93
CA PHE A 109 -8.97 -33.97 9.55
C PHE A 109 -10.36 -33.93 10.19
N ALA A 110 -11.05 -35.07 10.16
CA ALA A 110 -12.37 -35.23 10.78
C ALA A 110 -12.35 -35.00 12.30
N ASP A 111 -11.23 -35.32 12.97
CA ASP A 111 -11.02 -35.03 14.38
C ASP A 111 -10.11 -33.80 14.54
N PRO A 112 -10.67 -32.62 14.89
CA PRO A 112 -9.89 -31.40 15.08
C PRO A 112 -8.94 -31.46 16.28
N LEU A 113 -9.07 -32.48 17.14
CA LEU A 113 -8.19 -32.72 18.29
C LEU A 113 -7.08 -33.74 17.99
N ASN A 114 -7.08 -34.37 16.79
CA ASN A 114 -6.05 -35.32 16.38
C ASN A 114 -5.15 -34.75 15.28
N PRO A 115 -4.06 -34.04 15.63
CA PRO A 115 -3.12 -33.52 14.64
C PRO A 115 -2.34 -34.61 13.89
N TYR A 116 -2.39 -35.87 14.35
CA TYR A 116 -1.72 -37.02 13.72
C TYR A 116 -2.65 -37.84 12.82
N GLY A 117 -3.86 -37.33 12.50
CA GLY A 117 -4.83 -38.04 11.66
C GLY A 117 -4.26 -38.54 10.33
N PHE A 118 -3.27 -37.86 9.77
CA PHE A 118 -2.57 -38.27 8.53
C PHE A 118 -1.70 -39.53 8.66
N LEU A 119 -1.31 -39.92 9.87
CA LEU A 119 -0.44 -41.08 10.10
C LEU A 119 -1.20 -42.41 10.17
N VAL A 120 -2.53 -42.37 10.24
CA VAL A 120 -3.37 -43.56 10.45
C VAL A 120 -3.98 -44.10 9.14
N GLY A 121 -3.44 -43.68 7.99
CA GLY A 121 -3.80 -44.16 6.64
C GLY A 121 -2.86 -45.25 6.13
#